data_AF-A0A1G1ZTD2-F1
#
_entry.id   AF-A0A1G1ZTD2-F1
#
_cell.length_a   1.000
_cell.length_b   1.000
_cell.length_c   1.000
_cell.angle_alpha   90.00
_cell.angle_beta   90.00
_cell.angle_gamma   90.00
#
_symmetry.space_group_name_H-M   'P 1'
#
loop_
_entity.id
_entity.type
_entity.pdbx_description
1 polymer ?
#
loop_
_entity_poly.entity_id
_entity_poly.type
_entity_poly.pdbx_seq_one_letter_code
_entity_poly.pdbx_strand_id
1 'polypeptide(L)'
;MGLFRKNGLARFLKNSIFVQGEAFDARLEFKKIILLPKKERQKTLDEFRKKYLRQKIGIALLQVRVLDLIRRDPDLSTEELCSEAKELGNNYGLNSNHLEQIAEIIASYGEARKAIMDFRDQYPNDRDLYRVLFGRDPIGRVKVFCGPIILHFHCNNLEDYTRIFFNLFYSVQEVTEDQKRIADLSVGVFLRNAPFESLIGTITAEKLSWLKRLERMILGWLSISVYDHEEQHAIYSLLSDVFLDGWEYEQRELCLAKELRSLRTQLKEVQSEQARLVLSVLYYLQVATKNALEDARDEILASLIGGRNPGGIFEKLIVVDVDGEYYDFFYRSYSKLEKEISSYPEASKNFIIQAMRDTRMKYINILWRSLGAVKKIKKMGFSTKELVALLTWEPVIRWPRLAQQIKNLIE
;
A
#
# COMPACT_ATOMS: atom_id res chain seq x y z
N MET A 1 -10.96 2.73 -24.54
CA MET A 1 -10.89 3.74 -25.62
C MET A 1 -11.09 5.10 -24.97
N GLY A 2 -10.06 5.88 -24.64
CA GLY A 2 -9.30 6.71 -25.58
C GLY A 2 -9.55 8.20 -25.29
N LEU A 3 -9.58 8.60 -24.01
CA LEU A 3 -9.82 9.99 -23.59
C LEU A 3 -8.47 10.69 -23.37
N PHE A 4 -8.12 11.55 -24.32
CA PHE A 4 -7.12 12.62 -24.27
C PHE A 4 -6.07 12.51 -23.15
N ARG A 5 -5.05 11.66 -23.33
CA ARG A 5 -3.78 11.87 -22.63
C ARG A 5 -3.31 13.28 -23.00
N LYS A 6 -3.05 14.13 -22.00
CA LYS A 6 -2.49 15.46 -22.25
C LYS A 6 -1.26 15.32 -23.16
N ASN A 7 -1.16 16.20 -24.16
CA ASN A 7 -0.13 16.13 -25.21
C ASN A 7 1.29 15.93 -24.67
N GLY A 8 1.60 16.46 -23.47
CA GLY A 8 2.89 16.29 -22.80
C GLY A 8 3.18 14.85 -22.34
N LEU A 9 2.26 14.19 -21.63
CA LEU A 9 2.48 12.81 -21.14
C LEU A 9 2.54 11.82 -22.32
N ALA A 10 1.67 11.97 -23.31
CA ALA A 10 1.70 11.14 -24.50
C ALA A 10 3.01 11.30 -25.28
N ARG A 11 3.49 12.53 -25.46
CA ARG A 11 4.78 12.82 -26.09
C ARG A 11 5.95 12.26 -25.30
N PHE A 12 5.93 12.42 -23.97
CA PHE A 12 6.94 11.87 -23.07
C PHE A 12 7.05 10.35 -23.22
N LEU A 13 5.92 9.64 -23.17
CA LEU A 13 5.89 8.18 -23.32
C LEU A 13 6.32 7.71 -24.71
N LYS A 14 6.02 8.47 -25.77
CA LYS A 14 6.35 8.12 -27.17
C LYS A 14 7.83 8.24 -27.50
N ASN A 15 8.54 9.24 -26.96
CA ASN A 15 9.92 9.53 -27.35
C ASN A 15 10.91 8.85 -26.41
N SER A 16 11.35 7.60 -26.66
CA SER A 16 12.31 6.90 -25.78
C SER A 16 13.59 7.72 -25.56
N ILE A 17 13.98 7.92 -24.29
CA ILE A 17 15.33 8.42 -23.94
C ILE A 17 16.34 7.29 -23.76
N PHE A 18 15.86 6.04 -23.74
CA PHE A 18 16.69 4.86 -23.73
C PHE A 18 16.85 4.37 -25.16
N VAL A 19 18.07 4.00 -25.54
CA VAL A 19 18.28 3.17 -26.73
C VAL A 19 17.59 1.82 -26.50
N GLN A 20 17.03 1.20 -27.54
CA GLN A 20 16.37 -0.10 -27.40
C GLN A 20 17.35 -1.12 -26.79
N GLY A 21 16.96 -1.70 -25.65
CA GLY A 21 17.81 -2.65 -24.90
C GLY A 21 18.89 -2.00 -24.01
N GLU A 22 18.96 -0.67 -23.91
CA GLU A 22 19.83 0.02 -22.95
C GLU A 22 19.37 -0.30 -21.53
N ALA A 23 20.24 -0.90 -20.71
CA ALA A 23 19.98 -1.11 -19.30
C ALA A 23 20.44 0.11 -18.48
N PHE A 24 19.55 0.65 -17.63
CA PHE A 24 19.85 1.76 -16.73
C PHE A 24 19.94 1.28 -15.29
N ASP A 25 21.14 1.32 -14.72
CA ASP A 25 21.38 1.05 -13.30
C ASP A 25 21.59 2.38 -12.56
N ALA A 26 20.53 2.79 -11.85
CA ALA A 26 20.51 4.05 -11.13
C ALA A 26 21.62 4.15 -10.06
N ARG A 27 21.99 3.04 -9.42
CA ARG A 27 23.01 3.02 -8.38
C ARG A 27 24.40 3.21 -8.97
N LEU A 28 24.71 2.45 -10.03
CA LEU A 28 25.99 2.54 -10.72
C LEU A 28 26.18 3.88 -11.40
N GLU A 29 25.14 4.41 -12.06
CA GLU A 29 25.20 5.74 -12.66
C GLU A 29 25.39 6.84 -11.61
N PHE A 30 24.67 6.79 -10.49
CA PHE A 30 24.83 7.79 -9.45
C PHE A 30 26.25 7.78 -8.84
N LYS A 31 26.83 6.60 -8.61
CA LYS A 31 28.22 6.46 -8.16
C LYS A 31 29.21 7.10 -9.14
N LYS A 32 29.04 6.90 -10.45
CA LYS A 32 29.87 7.54 -11.49
C LYS A 32 29.75 9.06 -11.45
N ILE A 33 28.53 9.58 -11.27
CA ILE A 33 28.26 11.03 -11.24
C ILE A 33 28.93 11.73 -10.05
N ILE A 34 28.98 11.09 -8.88
CA ILE A 34 29.64 11.65 -7.69
C ILE A 34 31.13 11.89 -7.94
N LEU A 35 31.77 11.08 -8.78
CA LEU A 35 33.19 11.19 -9.12
C LEU A 35 33.49 12.28 -10.16
N LEU A 36 32.47 12.83 -10.84
CA LEU A 36 32.66 13.87 -11.85
C LEU A 36 33.05 15.23 -11.24
N PRO A 37 33.81 16.05 -11.98
CA PRO A 37 34.06 17.45 -11.63
C PRO A 37 32.75 18.24 -11.45
N LYS A 38 32.75 19.23 -10.54
CA LYS A 38 31.54 20.00 -10.19
C LYS A 38 30.82 20.62 -11.39
N LYS A 39 31.55 21.06 -12.42
CA LYS A 39 31.00 21.68 -13.63
C LYS A 39 30.25 20.67 -14.53
N GLU A 40 30.73 19.44 -14.62
CA GLU A 40 30.10 18.37 -15.43
C GLU A 40 28.97 17.68 -14.68
N ARG A 41 29.11 17.57 -13.35
CA ARG A 41 28.16 16.90 -12.46
C ARG A 41 26.73 17.40 -12.61
N GLN A 42 26.52 18.71 -12.77
CA GLN A 42 25.16 19.27 -12.82
C GLN A 42 24.38 18.77 -14.04
N LYS A 43 24.99 18.82 -15.24
CA LYS A 43 24.34 18.37 -16.47
C LYS A 43 24.06 16.86 -16.42
N THR A 44 25.03 16.06 -15.96
CA THR A 44 24.86 14.61 -15.84
C THR A 44 23.81 14.23 -14.80
N LEU A 45 23.71 14.98 -13.68
CA LEU A 45 22.64 14.78 -12.69
C LEU A 45 21.26 15.03 -13.27
N ASP A 46 21.11 16.02 -14.15
CA ASP A 46 19.82 16.33 -14.75
C ASP A 46 19.41 15.26 -15.79
N GLU A 47 20.35 14.75 -16.57
CA GLU A 47 20.13 13.58 -17.45
C GLU A 47 19.78 12.32 -16.65
N PHE A 48 20.53 12.04 -15.59
CA PHE A 48 20.27 10.94 -14.67
C PHE A 48 18.86 10.99 -14.08
N ARG A 49 18.42 12.17 -13.60
CA ARG A 49 17.07 12.35 -13.03
C ARG A 49 15.98 12.05 -14.05
N LYS A 50 16.19 12.43 -15.32
CA LYS A 50 15.24 12.14 -16.41
C LYS A 50 15.16 10.64 -16.68
N LYS A 51 16.31 9.96 -16.80
CA LYS A 51 16.38 8.50 -16.94
C LYS A 51 15.72 7.77 -15.77
N TYR A 52 16.08 8.15 -14.54
CA TYR A 52 15.53 7.54 -13.34
C TYR A 52 14.01 7.69 -13.23
N LEU A 53 13.49 8.90 -13.47
CA LEU A 53 12.05 9.12 -13.42
C LEU A 53 11.32 8.37 -14.54
N ARG A 54 11.93 8.24 -15.72
CA ARG A 54 11.34 7.46 -16.81
C ARG A 54 11.30 5.97 -16.51
N GLN A 55 12.36 5.42 -15.93
CA GLN A 55 12.37 4.03 -15.49
C GLN A 55 11.25 3.77 -14.49
N LYS A 56 11.03 4.66 -13.51
CA LYS A 56 9.91 4.56 -12.55
C LYS A 56 8.54 4.56 -13.22
N ILE A 57 8.32 5.47 -14.16
CA ILE A 57 7.07 5.50 -14.92
C ILE A 57 6.91 4.22 -15.73
N GLY A 58 8.00 3.69 -16.30
CA GLY A 58 8.03 2.42 -17.01
C GLY A 58 7.62 1.23 -16.14
N ILE A 59 8.18 1.12 -14.94
CA ILE A 59 7.81 0.08 -13.95
C ILE A 59 6.32 0.19 -13.61
N ALA A 60 5.80 1.41 -13.40
CA ALA A 60 4.38 1.62 -13.12
C ALA A 60 3.48 1.17 -14.29
N LEU A 61 3.85 1.50 -15.53
CA LEU A 61 3.10 1.08 -16.72
C LEU A 61 3.15 -0.44 -16.93
N LEU A 62 4.31 -1.04 -16.68
CA LEU A 62 4.48 -2.48 -16.70
C LEU A 62 3.56 -3.15 -15.67
N GLN A 63 3.57 -2.68 -14.42
CA GLN A 63 2.69 -3.19 -13.37
C GLN A 63 1.22 -3.12 -13.80
N VAL A 64 0.75 -1.99 -14.34
CA VAL A 64 -0.63 -1.88 -14.84
C VAL A 64 -0.92 -2.92 -15.92
N ARG A 65 0.01 -3.11 -16.86
CA ARG A 65 -0.15 -4.05 -17.97
C ARG A 65 -0.21 -5.50 -17.49
N VAL A 66 0.70 -5.92 -16.60
CA VAL A 66 0.68 -7.27 -16.01
C VAL A 66 -0.61 -7.48 -15.22
N LEU A 67 -1.03 -6.50 -14.40
CA LEU A 67 -2.29 -6.58 -13.66
C LEU A 67 -3.52 -6.67 -14.59
N ASP A 68 -3.51 -6.00 -15.73
CA ASP A 68 -4.59 -6.10 -16.72
C ASP A 68 -4.57 -7.47 -17.44
N LEU A 69 -3.40 -8.08 -17.64
CA LEU A 69 -3.28 -9.43 -18.19
C LEU A 69 -3.87 -10.47 -17.23
N ILE A 70 -3.43 -10.48 -15.96
CA ILE A 70 -3.90 -11.46 -14.97
C ILE A 70 -5.40 -11.29 -14.63
N ARG A 71 -5.96 -10.08 -14.74
CA ARG A 71 -7.40 -9.86 -14.54
C ARG A 71 -8.22 -10.34 -15.72
N ARG A 72 -7.65 -10.28 -16.94
CA ARG A 72 -8.31 -10.74 -18.17
C ARG A 72 -8.24 -12.26 -18.29
N ASP A 73 -7.10 -12.83 -17.96
CA ASP A 73 -6.81 -14.25 -18.02
C ASP A 73 -5.91 -14.65 -16.84
N PRO A 74 -6.52 -15.02 -15.69
CA PRO A 74 -5.79 -15.37 -14.47
C PRO A 74 -4.99 -16.68 -14.55
N ASP A 75 -5.19 -17.48 -15.60
CA ASP A 75 -4.55 -18.79 -15.76
C ASP A 75 -3.40 -18.74 -16.78
N LEU A 76 -3.04 -17.53 -17.26
CA LEU A 76 -1.82 -17.28 -18.02
C LEU A 76 -0.60 -17.83 -17.28
N SER A 77 0.31 -18.45 -18.03
CA SER A 77 1.50 -19.03 -17.43
C SER A 77 2.44 -17.95 -16.89
N THR A 78 3.21 -18.28 -15.86
CA THR A 78 4.23 -17.36 -15.31
C THR A 78 5.30 -17.04 -16.35
N GLU A 79 5.63 -17.98 -17.25
CA GLU A 79 6.55 -17.77 -18.37
C GLU A 79 6.01 -16.76 -19.40
N GLU A 80 4.71 -16.81 -19.71
CA GLU A 80 4.06 -15.86 -20.62
C GLU A 80 4.05 -14.46 -20.00
N LEU A 81 3.70 -14.34 -18.72
CA LEU A 81 3.73 -13.06 -17.99
C LEU A 81 5.14 -12.47 -17.92
N CYS A 82 6.16 -13.30 -17.65
CA CYS A 82 7.56 -12.88 -17.66
C CYS A 82 8.03 -12.42 -19.04
N SER A 83 7.57 -13.09 -20.11
CA SER A 83 7.91 -12.72 -21.48
C SER A 83 7.34 -11.35 -21.87
N GLU A 84 6.05 -11.12 -21.57
CA GLU A 84 5.41 -9.80 -21.75
C GLU A 84 6.12 -8.71 -20.94
N ALA A 85 6.51 -9.03 -19.69
CA ALA A 85 7.18 -8.07 -18.84
C ALA A 85 8.56 -7.68 -19.36
N LYS A 86 9.32 -8.65 -19.89
CA LYS A 86 10.63 -8.42 -20.50
C LYS A 86 10.54 -7.58 -21.76
N GLU A 87 9.57 -7.85 -22.63
CA GLU A 87 9.37 -7.08 -23.88
C GLU A 87 9.11 -5.59 -23.57
N LEU A 88 8.22 -5.33 -22.61
CA LEU A 88 7.90 -3.97 -22.16
C LEU A 88 9.08 -3.31 -21.43
N GLY A 89 9.80 -4.07 -20.61
CA GLY A 89 10.95 -3.60 -19.83
C GLY A 89 12.08 -3.02 -20.67
N ASN A 90 12.29 -3.57 -21.87
CA ASN A 90 13.31 -3.11 -22.83
C ASN A 90 13.13 -1.63 -23.25
N ASN A 91 11.92 -1.09 -23.16
CA ASN A 91 11.61 0.29 -23.54
C ASN A 91 11.82 1.31 -22.41
N TYR A 92 12.07 0.85 -21.19
CA TYR A 92 12.14 1.69 -19.98
C TYR A 92 13.46 1.56 -19.22
N GLY A 93 14.45 0.94 -19.84
CA GLY A 93 15.77 0.80 -19.27
C GLY A 93 15.83 -0.13 -18.06
N LEU A 94 14.94 -1.13 -17.97
CA LEU A 94 15.01 -2.13 -16.90
C LEU A 94 16.31 -2.94 -17.04
N ASN A 95 17.03 -3.11 -15.93
CA ASN A 95 18.24 -3.91 -15.87
C ASN A 95 17.89 -5.34 -15.42
N SER A 96 18.89 -6.23 -15.36
CA SER A 96 18.71 -7.62 -14.96
C SER A 96 18.10 -7.77 -13.57
N ASN A 97 18.51 -6.92 -12.62
CA ASN A 97 17.98 -6.94 -11.25
C ASN A 97 16.48 -6.61 -11.22
N HIS A 98 16.03 -5.61 -11.98
CA HIS A 98 14.59 -5.33 -12.10
C HIS A 98 13.83 -6.50 -12.71
N LEU A 99 14.38 -7.12 -13.76
CA LEU A 99 13.73 -8.28 -14.42
C LEU A 99 13.65 -9.50 -13.50
N GLU A 100 14.67 -9.75 -12.69
CA GLU A 100 14.69 -10.80 -11.67
C GLU A 100 13.61 -10.55 -10.60
N GLN A 101 13.54 -9.35 -10.05
CA GLN A 101 12.50 -8.97 -9.09
C GLN A 101 11.08 -9.09 -9.66
N ILE A 102 10.90 -8.70 -10.93
CA ILE A 102 9.61 -8.87 -11.61
C ILE A 102 9.26 -10.35 -11.78
N ALA A 103 10.24 -11.19 -12.14
CA ALA A 103 10.03 -12.64 -12.25
C ALA A 103 9.69 -13.28 -10.90
N GLU A 104 10.33 -12.85 -9.81
CA GLU A 104 10.00 -13.27 -8.45
C GLU A 104 8.55 -12.88 -8.06
N ILE A 105 8.12 -11.65 -8.34
CA ILE A 105 6.72 -11.22 -8.11
C ILE A 105 5.74 -12.09 -8.90
N ILE A 106 6.04 -12.37 -10.17
CA ILE A 106 5.19 -13.20 -11.03
C ILE A 106 5.15 -14.65 -10.53
N ALA A 107 6.27 -15.18 -10.03
CA ALA A 107 6.31 -16.51 -9.43
C ALA A 107 5.45 -16.58 -8.17
N SER A 108 5.58 -15.61 -7.24
CA SER A 108 4.72 -15.52 -6.05
C SER A 108 3.24 -15.37 -6.40
N TYR A 109 2.91 -14.65 -7.47
CA TYR A 109 1.55 -14.61 -8.00
C TYR A 109 1.08 -15.99 -8.46
N GLY A 110 1.90 -16.73 -9.22
CA GLY A 110 1.58 -18.07 -9.69
C GLY A 110 1.34 -19.06 -8.54
N GLU A 111 2.16 -18.98 -7.48
CA GLU A 111 1.99 -19.78 -6.26
C GLU A 111 0.66 -19.46 -5.55
N ALA A 112 0.35 -18.18 -5.36
CA ALA A 112 -0.90 -17.74 -4.76
C ALA A 112 -2.11 -18.17 -5.60
N ARG A 113 -2.07 -17.98 -6.92
CA ARG A 113 -3.14 -18.39 -7.85
C ARG A 113 -3.37 -19.89 -7.80
N LYS A 114 -2.29 -20.68 -7.82
CA LYS A 114 -2.37 -22.13 -7.70
C LYS A 114 -3.02 -22.55 -6.39
N ALA A 115 -2.60 -21.97 -5.26
CA ALA A 115 -3.18 -22.27 -3.96
C ALA A 115 -4.69 -21.94 -3.90
N ILE A 116 -5.10 -20.80 -4.45
CA ILE A 116 -6.51 -20.42 -4.54
C ILE A 116 -7.31 -21.46 -5.33
N MET A 117 -6.79 -21.90 -6.47
CA MET A 117 -7.45 -22.87 -7.33
C MET A 117 -7.49 -24.27 -6.71
N ASP A 118 -6.39 -24.74 -6.13
CA ASP A 118 -6.33 -26.03 -5.42
C ASP A 118 -7.38 -26.09 -4.30
N PHE A 119 -7.52 -25.01 -3.51
CA PHE A 119 -8.56 -24.92 -2.48
C PHE A 119 -9.97 -24.86 -3.06
N ARG A 120 -10.16 -24.15 -4.17
CA ARG A 120 -11.47 -24.05 -4.81
C ARG A 120 -11.92 -25.40 -5.38
N ASP A 121 -11.00 -26.14 -5.97
CA ASP A 121 -11.27 -27.46 -6.56
C ASP A 121 -11.52 -28.50 -5.47
N GLN A 122 -10.79 -28.43 -4.35
CA GLN A 122 -11.01 -29.31 -3.20
C GLN A 122 -12.34 -29.01 -2.48
N TYR A 123 -12.74 -27.74 -2.41
CA TYR A 123 -13.97 -27.29 -1.74
C TYR A 123 -14.85 -26.45 -2.69
N PRO A 124 -15.52 -27.09 -3.67
CA PRO A 124 -16.31 -26.38 -4.68
C PRO A 124 -17.59 -25.75 -4.10
N ASN A 125 -18.02 -26.18 -2.92
CA ASN A 125 -19.16 -25.61 -2.20
C ASN A 125 -18.70 -24.47 -1.28
N ASP A 126 -19.26 -23.28 -1.47
CA ASP A 126 -18.92 -22.06 -0.72
C ASP A 126 -19.09 -22.20 0.80
N ARG A 127 -20.07 -22.99 1.25
CA ARG A 127 -20.30 -23.27 2.68
C ARG A 127 -19.20 -24.15 3.25
N ASP A 128 -18.78 -25.17 2.49
CA ASP A 128 -17.70 -26.07 2.90
C ASP A 128 -16.36 -25.35 2.92
N LEU A 129 -16.07 -24.52 1.91
CA LEU A 129 -14.87 -23.70 1.87
C LEU A 129 -14.80 -22.72 3.05
N TYR A 130 -15.92 -22.05 3.38
CA TYR A 130 -16.00 -21.24 4.60
C TYR A 130 -15.73 -22.10 5.84
N ARG A 131 -16.38 -23.26 5.95
CA ARG A 131 -16.23 -24.14 7.12
C ARG A 131 -14.80 -24.61 7.34
N VAL A 132 -14.10 -24.96 6.28
CA VAL A 132 -12.70 -25.41 6.37
C VAL A 132 -11.76 -24.27 6.74
N LEU A 133 -12.03 -23.04 6.29
CA LEU A 133 -11.17 -21.91 6.65
C LEU A 133 -11.45 -21.36 8.04
N PHE A 134 -12.71 -21.37 8.49
CA PHE A 134 -13.12 -20.70 9.73
C PHE A 134 -13.52 -21.68 10.86
N GLY A 135 -13.47 -22.99 10.59
CA GLY A 135 -13.70 -24.06 11.56
C GLY A 135 -15.18 -24.28 11.94
N ARG A 136 -16.13 -23.69 11.22
CA ARG A 136 -17.57 -23.79 11.51
C ARG A 136 -18.43 -23.54 10.28
N ASP A 137 -19.65 -24.07 10.27
CA ASP A 137 -20.64 -23.68 9.28
C ASP A 137 -20.99 -22.18 9.38
N PRO A 138 -21.12 -21.47 8.25
CA PRO A 138 -21.62 -20.10 8.27
C PRO A 138 -23.07 -20.06 8.75
N ILE A 139 -23.40 -19.03 9.51
CA ILE A 139 -24.75 -18.80 10.05
C ILE A 139 -25.69 -18.36 8.91
N GLY A 140 -25.20 -17.49 8.04
CA GLY A 140 -25.91 -16.97 6.88
C GLY A 140 -25.44 -17.57 5.56
N ARG A 141 -26.01 -17.03 4.48
CA ARG A 141 -25.53 -17.33 3.14
C ARG A 141 -24.16 -16.67 2.93
N VAL A 142 -23.17 -17.49 2.59
CA VAL A 142 -21.87 -17.06 2.08
C VAL A 142 -21.78 -17.40 0.60
N LYS A 143 -21.17 -16.52 -0.18
CA LYS A 143 -20.71 -16.83 -1.53
C LYS A 143 -19.21 -16.57 -1.63
N VAL A 144 -18.50 -17.37 -2.39
CA VAL A 144 -17.06 -17.18 -2.62
C VAL A 144 -16.81 -16.93 -4.10
N PHE A 145 -16.11 -15.85 -4.40
CA PHE A 145 -15.62 -15.54 -5.74
C PHE A 145 -14.10 -15.73 -5.78
N CYS A 146 -13.62 -16.42 -6.81
CA CYS A 146 -12.19 -16.63 -7.03
C CYS A 146 -11.69 -15.57 -8.01
N GLY A 147 -11.04 -14.54 -7.46
CA GLY A 147 -10.32 -13.54 -8.24
C GLY A 147 -8.94 -14.03 -8.71
N PRO A 148 -8.18 -13.18 -9.41
CA PRO A 148 -6.84 -13.53 -9.88
C PRO A 148 -5.86 -13.84 -8.74
N ILE A 149 -5.97 -13.11 -7.62
CA ILE A 149 -5.06 -13.23 -6.46
C ILE A 149 -5.81 -13.38 -5.14
N ILE A 150 -7.16 -13.44 -5.16
CA ILE A 150 -7.95 -13.52 -3.93
C ILE A 150 -9.08 -14.55 -3.97
N LEU A 151 -9.34 -15.16 -2.82
CA LEU A 151 -10.63 -15.73 -2.45
C LEU A 151 -11.47 -14.65 -1.76
N HIS A 152 -12.52 -14.18 -2.44
CA HIS A 152 -13.36 -13.08 -1.97
C HIS A 152 -14.69 -13.60 -1.41
N PHE A 153 -14.91 -13.42 -0.11
CA PHE A 153 -16.07 -13.89 0.62
C PHE A 153 -17.16 -12.83 0.70
N HIS A 154 -18.31 -13.10 0.10
CA HIS A 154 -19.52 -12.31 0.26
C HIS A 154 -20.34 -12.87 1.43
N CYS A 155 -20.44 -12.10 2.51
CA CYS A 155 -21.15 -12.51 3.72
C CYS A 155 -22.48 -11.76 3.87
N ASN A 156 -23.60 -12.49 3.93
CA ASN A 156 -24.92 -11.90 4.16
C ASN A 156 -25.28 -11.78 5.66
N ASN A 157 -24.48 -12.37 6.55
CA ASN A 157 -24.66 -12.30 7.99
C ASN A 157 -23.48 -11.55 8.62
N LEU A 158 -23.79 -10.63 9.53
CA LEU A 158 -22.78 -9.76 10.16
C LEU A 158 -21.82 -10.56 11.04
N GLU A 159 -22.27 -11.62 11.70
CA GLU A 159 -21.41 -12.45 12.54
C GLU A 159 -20.41 -13.25 11.70
N ASP A 160 -20.85 -13.85 10.58
CA ASP A 160 -19.94 -14.54 9.66
C ASP A 160 -18.84 -13.61 9.14
N TYR A 161 -19.22 -12.37 8.78
CA TYR A 161 -18.28 -11.33 8.36
C TYR A 161 -17.36 -10.90 9.51
N THR A 162 -17.89 -10.72 10.72
CA THR A 162 -17.12 -10.28 11.90
C THR A 162 -16.04 -11.31 12.26
N ARG A 163 -16.34 -12.61 12.12
CA ARG A 163 -15.35 -13.66 12.33
C ARG A 163 -14.19 -13.57 11.35
N ILE A 164 -14.48 -13.29 10.08
CA ILE A 164 -13.46 -13.03 9.07
C ILE A 164 -12.66 -11.78 9.44
N PHE A 165 -13.35 -10.67 9.72
CA PHE A 165 -12.75 -9.37 10.04
C PHE A 165 -11.73 -9.42 11.18
N PHE A 166 -12.02 -10.21 12.22
CA PHE A 166 -11.14 -10.37 13.38
C PHE A 166 -10.19 -11.59 13.30
N ASN A 167 -10.11 -12.29 12.16
CA ASN A 167 -9.31 -13.51 12.01
C ASN A 167 -9.62 -14.58 13.07
N LEU A 168 -10.89 -14.77 13.41
CA LEU A 168 -11.34 -15.74 14.44
C LEU A 168 -11.35 -17.18 13.91
N PHE A 169 -10.25 -17.60 13.27
CA PHE A 169 -10.06 -18.95 12.73
C PHE A 169 -10.14 -19.98 13.86
N TYR A 170 -11.04 -20.96 13.74
CA TYR A 170 -11.22 -22.05 14.71
C TYR A 170 -11.48 -21.60 16.16
N SER A 171 -11.76 -20.32 16.40
CA SER A 171 -11.98 -19.80 17.76
C SER A 171 -13.29 -20.35 18.32
N VAL A 172 -13.28 -20.95 19.50
CA VAL A 172 -14.52 -21.36 20.17
C VAL A 172 -15.29 -20.18 20.77
N GLN A 173 -14.70 -18.97 20.78
CA GLN A 173 -15.33 -17.79 21.35
C GLN A 173 -16.45 -17.28 20.44
N GLU A 174 -17.54 -16.89 21.08
CA GLU A 174 -18.62 -16.17 20.42
C GLU A 174 -18.20 -14.74 20.11
N VAL A 175 -18.74 -14.21 19.01
CA VAL A 175 -18.47 -12.82 18.61
C VAL A 175 -19.17 -11.89 19.58
N THR A 176 -18.43 -10.96 20.18
CA THR A 176 -19.00 -9.97 21.10
C THR A 176 -19.77 -8.89 20.35
N GLU A 177 -20.73 -8.24 21.01
CA GLU A 177 -21.45 -7.11 20.41
C GLU A 177 -20.51 -5.93 20.07
N ASP A 178 -19.44 -5.74 20.84
CA ASP A 178 -18.37 -4.79 20.49
C ASP A 178 -17.74 -5.17 19.15
N GLN A 179 -17.30 -6.42 18.98
CA GLN A 179 -16.74 -6.89 17.72
C GLN A 179 -17.73 -6.70 16.56
N LYS A 180 -19.01 -7.01 16.74
CA LYS A 180 -20.03 -6.79 15.69
C LYS A 180 -20.18 -5.30 15.35
N ARG A 181 -20.21 -4.41 16.34
CA ARG A 181 -20.26 -2.95 16.12
C ARG A 181 -19.05 -2.49 15.33
N ILE A 182 -17.86 -2.90 15.75
CA ILE A 182 -16.59 -2.57 15.09
C ILE A 182 -16.59 -3.04 13.63
N ALA A 183 -16.92 -4.31 13.39
CA ALA A 183 -16.96 -4.87 12.05
C ALA A 183 -18.07 -4.23 11.19
N ASP A 184 -19.19 -3.80 11.79
CA ASP A 184 -20.28 -3.20 11.01
C ASP A 184 -19.92 -1.84 10.39
N LEU A 185 -18.96 -1.13 10.99
CA LEU A 185 -18.40 0.11 10.46
C LEU A 185 -17.53 -0.12 9.21
N SER A 186 -17.02 -1.34 9.01
CA SER A 186 -16.34 -1.72 7.76
C SER A 186 -17.30 -2.35 6.74
N VAL A 187 -17.00 -2.13 5.47
CA VAL A 187 -17.72 -2.73 4.33
C VAL A 187 -16.99 -3.95 3.79
N GLY A 188 -15.65 -3.92 3.81
CA GLY A 188 -14.78 -5.00 3.37
C GLY A 188 -13.56 -5.16 4.28
N VAL A 189 -12.84 -6.26 4.07
CA VAL A 189 -11.60 -6.56 4.78
C VAL A 189 -10.68 -7.42 3.93
N PHE A 190 -9.39 -7.11 4.01
CA PHE A 190 -8.29 -7.92 3.52
C PHE A 190 -7.57 -8.59 4.70
N LEU A 191 -7.33 -9.89 4.61
CA LEU A 191 -6.62 -10.63 5.65
C LEU A 191 -5.15 -10.81 5.28
N ARG A 192 -4.28 -10.26 6.12
CA ARG A 192 -2.83 -10.51 6.05
C ARG A 192 -2.45 -11.92 6.49
N ASN A 193 -3.34 -12.62 7.21
CA ASN A 193 -3.10 -13.96 7.74
C ASN A 193 -4.17 -14.92 7.24
N ALA A 194 -3.83 -16.21 7.21
CA ALA A 194 -4.75 -17.27 6.87
C ALA A 194 -4.43 -18.52 7.72
N PRO A 195 -5.40 -19.43 7.91
CA PRO A 195 -5.18 -20.69 8.62
C PRO A 195 -4.23 -21.63 7.87
N PHE A 196 -4.11 -21.46 6.56
CA PHE A 196 -3.18 -22.19 5.70
C PHE A 196 -2.14 -21.22 5.15
N GLU A 197 -0.86 -21.56 5.28
CA GLU A 197 0.26 -20.71 4.87
C GLU A 197 0.16 -20.30 3.39
N SER A 198 -0.24 -21.23 2.52
CA SER A 198 -0.43 -21.01 1.08
C SER A 198 -1.53 -20.00 0.72
N LEU A 199 -2.37 -19.59 1.69
CA LEU A 199 -3.45 -18.62 1.49
C LEU A 199 -3.20 -17.28 2.20
N ILE A 200 -2.04 -17.10 2.83
CA ILE A 200 -1.66 -15.82 3.45
C ILE A 200 -1.74 -14.70 2.41
N GLY A 201 -2.42 -13.61 2.74
CA GLY A 201 -2.57 -12.47 1.83
C GLY A 201 -3.48 -12.72 0.62
N THR A 202 -4.28 -13.79 0.61
CA THR A 202 -5.21 -14.10 -0.50
C THR A 202 -6.68 -14.02 -0.10
N ILE A 203 -7.00 -13.86 1.19
CA ILE A 203 -8.39 -13.87 1.65
C ILE A 203 -8.91 -12.45 1.82
N THR A 204 -10.07 -12.17 1.22
CA THR A 204 -10.78 -10.91 1.41
C THR A 204 -12.26 -11.21 1.68
N ALA A 205 -12.97 -10.27 2.27
CA ALA A 205 -14.42 -10.40 2.46
C ALA A 205 -15.12 -9.06 2.34
N GLU A 206 -16.39 -9.11 1.95
CA GLU A 206 -17.30 -7.98 2.05
C GLU A 206 -18.62 -8.37 2.72
N LYS A 207 -19.23 -7.38 3.37
CA LYS A 207 -20.57 -7.50 3.91
C LYS A 207 -21.61 -7.10 2.86
N LEU A 208 -22.46 -8.05 2.51
CA LEU A 208 -23.62 -7.82 1.66
C LEU A 208 -24.87 -7.54 2.49
N SER A 209 -25.29 -6.27 2.50
CA SER A 209 -26.64 -5.90 2.94
C SER A 209 -27.40 -5.26 1.78
N TRP A 210 -28.60 -5.78 1.47
CA TRP A 210 -29.49 -5.24 0.44
C TRP A 210 -29.87 -3.78 0.73
N LEU A 211 -30.10 -3.45 2.01
CA LEU A 211 -30.37 -2.09 2.47
C LEU A 211 -29.14 -1.18 2.29
N LYS A 212 -27.92 -1.64 2.65
CA LYS A 212 -26.68 -0.87 2.40
C LYS A 212 -26.35 -0.73 0.91
N ARG A 213 -26.83 -1.64 0.04
CA ARG A 213 -26.75 -1.49 -1.42
C ARG A 213 -27.69 -0.40 -1.93
N LEU A 214 -28.90 -0.31 -1.37
CA LEU A 214 -29.87 0.74 -1.67
C LEU A 214 -29.43 2.12 -1.12
N GLU A 215 -28.91 2.19 0.11
CA GLU A 215 -28.33 3.41 0.70
C GLU A 215 -27.12 3.91 -0.11
N ARG A 216 -26.25 3.00 -0.58
CA ARG A 216 -25.15 3.36 -1.49
C ARG A 216 -25.65 3.93 -2.83
N MET A 217 -26.78 3.44 -3.33
CA MET A 217 -27.46 4.02 -4.49
C MET A 217 -28.02 5.42 -4.23
N ILE A 218 -28.59 5.65 -3.04
CA ILE A 218 -29.25 6.92 -2.70
C ILE A 218 -28.24 8.01 -2.31
N LEU A 219 -27.14 7.68 -1.63
CA LEU A 219 -26.14 8.63 -1.11
C LEU A 219 -25.06 9.03 -2.14
N GLY A 220 -25.11 8.55 -3.39
CA GLY A 220 -24.10 8.85 -4.40
C GLY A 220 -22.78 8.09 -4.24
N TRP A 221 -22.74 7.02 -3.44
CA TRP A 221 -21.60 6.10 -3.27
C TRP A 221 -21.54 5.02 -4.36
N LEU A 222 -22.21 5.27 -5.49
CA LEU A 222 -22.47 4.35 -6.59
C LEU A 222 -21.24 3.87 -7.38
N SER A 223 -20.03 4.36 -7.08
CA SER A 223 -18.80 3.99 -7.80
C SER A 223 -17.74 3.29 -6.97
N ILE A 224 -18.01 2.92 -5.71
CA ILE A 224 -17.00 2.28 -4.86
C ILE A 224 -17.07 0.76 -5.00
N SER A 225 -16.08 0.21 -5.69
CA SER A 225 -15.86 -1.24 -5.79
C SER A 225 -15.10 -1.72 -4.55
N VAL A 226 -15.79 -2.43 -3.66
CA VAL A 226 -15.18 -3.04 -2.47
C VAL A 226 -14.21 -4.13 -2.91
N TYR A 227 -14.62 -4.95 -3.88
CA TYR A 227 -13.75 -5.95 -4.50
C TYR A 227 -12.42 -5.34 -4.97
N ASP A 228 -12.45 -4.28 -5.78
CA ASP A 228 -11.20 -3.69 -6.31
C ASP A 228 -10.36 -3.04 -5.20
N HIS A 229 -11.00 -2.55 -4.12
CA HIS A 229 -10.32 -2.01 -2.94
C HIS A 229 -9.57 -3.12 -2.18
N GLU A 230 -10.25 -4.20 -1.83
CA GLU A 230 -9.64 -5.32 -1.10
C GLU A 230 -8.60 -6.08 -1.95
N GLU A 231 -8.85 -6.23 -3.26
CA GLU A 231 -7.88 -6.79 -4.21
C GLU A 231 -6.61 -5.95 -4.27
N GLN A 232 -6.72 -4.62 -4.18
CA GLN A 232 -5.55 -3.74 -4.20
C GLN A 232 -4.66 -3.92 -2.96
N HIS A 233 -5.22 -4.27 -1.80
CA HIS A 233 -4.42 -4.65 -0.63
C HIS A 233 -3.64 -5.95 -0.86
N ALA A 234 -4.27 -6.96 -1.46
CA ALA A 234 -3.60 -8.22 -1.81
C ALA A 234 -2.46 -7.99 -2.83
N ILE A 235 -2.72 -7.20 -3.87
CA ILE A 235 -1.68 -6.80 -4.84
C ILE A 235 -0.54 -6.06 -4.14
N TYR A 236 -0.86 -5.13 -3.24
CA TYR A 236 0.17 -4.39 -2.51
C TYR A 236 1.02 -5.30 -1.61
N SER A 237 0.39 -6.27 -0.92
CA SER A 237 1.09 -7.28 -0.11
C SER A 237 2.07 -8.09 -0.96
N LEU A 238 1.61 -8.62 -2.10
CA LEU A 238 2.46 -9.36 -3.04
C LEU A 238 3.69 -8.55 -3.48
N LEU A 239 3.48 -7.27 -3.81
CA LEU A 239 4.55 -6.40 -4.28
C LEU A 239 5.53 -6.01 -3.15
N SER A 240 5.06 -5.90 -1.91
CA SER A 240 5.89 -5.50 -0.78
C SER A 240 6.85 -6.60 -0.31
N ASP A 241 6.53 -7.87 -0.56
CA ASP A 241 7.31 -9.01 -0.06
C ASP A 241 8.58 -9.26 -0.89
N VAL A 242 8.59 -8.88 -2.17
CA VAL A 242 9.69 -9.16 -3.10
C VAL A 242 10.66 -7.98 -3.26
N PHE A 243 10.16 -6.75 -3.18
CA PHE A 243 10.92 -5.60 -3.67
C PHE A 243 11.75 -4.91 -2.58
N LEU A 244 12.96 -5.41 -2.31
CA LEU A 244 13.96 -4.74 -1.49
C LEU A 244 15.40 -4.98 -1.98
N ASP A 245 15.77 -4.45 -3.15
CA ASP A 245 17.22 -4.17 -3.35
C ASP A 245 17.63 -3.08 -2.34
N GLY A 246 18.71 -3.34 -1.61
CA GLY A 246 19.08 -2.59 -0.41
C GLY A 246 19.26 -1.09 -0.64
N TRP A 247 19.58 -0.66 -1.87
CA TRP A 247 19.79 0.77 -2.16
C TRP A 247 18.48 1.56 -2.37
N GLU A 248 17.50 1.01 -3.10
CA GLU A 248 16.21 1.70 -3.25
C GLU A 248 15.40 1.65 -1.95
N TYR A 249 15.49 0.55 -1.19
CA TYR A 249 14.98 0.51 0.18
C TYR A 249 15.66 1.51 1.10
N GLU A 250 17.00 1.57 1.10
CA GLU A 250 17.73 2.57 1.87
C GLU A 250 17.28 3.97 1.49
N GLN A 251 17.17 4.28 0.20
CA GLN A 251 16.64 5.57 -0.25
C GLN A 251 15.20 5.77 0.22
N ARG A 252 14.32 4.78 0.10
CA ARG A 252 12.92 4.81 0.54
C ARG A 252 12.79 5.12 2.04
N GLU A 253 13.65 4.51 2.85
CA GLU A 253 13.69 4.60 4.32
C GLU A 253 14.43 5.84 4.86
N LEU A 254 15.33 6.45 4.08
CA LEU A 254 16.36 7.39 4.54
C LEU A 254 15.84 8.65 5.27
N CYS A 255 14.60 9.08 5.07
CA CYS A 255 14.08 10.27 5.74
C CYS A 255 13.76 10.02 7.22
N LEU A 256 13.07 8.92 7.57
CA LEU A 256 12.77 8.55 8.95
C LEU A 256 13.89 7.69 9.56
N ALA A 257 14.59 6.87 8.76
CA ALA A 257 15.68 6.05 9.21
C ALA A 257 16.88 6.86 9.74
N LYS A 258 17.14 8.07 9.21
CA LYS A 258 18.20 8.93 9.74
C LYS A 258 17.86 9.48 11.13
N GLU A 259 16.63 9.96 11.33
CA GLU A 259 16.13 10.41 12.63
C GLU A 259 16.16 9.24 13.64
N LEU A 260 15.67 8.05 13.23
CA LEU A 260 15.68 6.83 14.05
C LEU A 260 17.10 6.36 14.41
N ARG A 261 18.06 6.41 13.47
CA ARG A 261 19.46 6.07 13.74
C ARG A 261 20.07 7.03 14.76
N SER A 262 19.85 8.34 14.60
CA SER A 262 20.33 9.35 15.54
C SER A 262 19.77 9.13 16.95
N LEU A 263 18.45 8.91 17.07
CA LEU A 263 17.81 8.63 18.36
C LEU A 263 18.33 7.33 18.98
N ARG A 264 18.52 6.28 18.17
CA ARG A 264 19.08 5.01 18.64
C ARG A 264 20.51 5.15 19.18
N THR A 265 21.34 6.01 18.56
CA THR A 265 22.68 6.32 19.07
C THR A 265 22.60 7.08 20.39
N GLN A 266 21.80 8.15 20.45
CA GLN A 266 21.60 8.93 21.68
C GLN A 266 21.07 8.07 22.85
N LEU A 267 20.16 7.14 22.57
CA LEU A 267 19.65 6.18 23.55
C LEU A 267 20.72 5.28 24.17
N LYS A 268 21.78 4.96 23.43
CA LYS A 268 22.90 4.14 23.93
C LYS A 268 23.85 4.96 24.82
N GLU A 269 23.97 6.25 24.56
CA GLU A 269 24.93 7.14 25.23
C GLU A 269 24.35 7.82 26.47
N VAL A 270 23.02 7.97 26.53
CA VAL A 270 22.33 8.67 27.62
C VAL A 270 22.45 7.94 28.96
N GLN A 271 22.90 8.69 29.98
CA GLN A 271 23.08 8.21 31.35
C GLN A 271 21.88 8.56 32.26
N SER A 272 21.22 9.69 32.02
CA SER A 272 20.05 10.11 32.81
C SER A 272 18.84 9.23 32.48
N GLU A 273 18.22 8.64 33.50
CA GLU A 273 17.01 7.82 33.36
C GLU A 273 15.85 8.63 32.78
N GLN A 274 15.67 9.88 33.21
CA GLN A 274 14.64 10.77 32.68
C GLN A 274 14.88 11.08 31.19
N ALA A 275 16.14 11.34 30.80
CA ALA A 275 16.47 11.58 29.40
C ALA A 275 16.31 10.30 28.56
N ARG A 276 16.65 9.13 29.12
CA ARG A 276 16.42 7.83 28.48
C ARG A 276 14.93 7.57 28.23
N LEU A 277 14.08 7.90 29.20
CA LEU A 277 12.63 7.80 29.08
C LEU A 277 12.11 8.65 27.93
N VAL A 278 12.47 9.94 27.91
CA VAL A 278 12.07 10.87 26.86
C VAL A 278 12.53 10.41 25.48
N LEU A 279 13.80 10.03 25.34
CA LEU A 279 14.35 9.53 24.07
C LEU A 279 13.67 8.24 23.60
N SER A 280 13.28 7.36 24.54
CA SER A 280 12.60 6.10 24.21
C SER A 280 11.21 6.38 23.65
N VAL A 281 10.49 7.33 24.23
CA VAL A 281 9.20 7.78 23.72
C VAL A 281 9.33 8.45 22.36
N LEU A 282 10.31 9.34 22.17
CA LEU A 282 10.55 9.97 20.86
C LEU A 282 10.87 8.92 19.79
N TYR A 283 11.69 7.91 20.12
CA TYR A 283 11.98 6.80 19.23
C TYR A 283 10.71 6.02 18.88
N TYR A 284 9.89 5.67 19.88
CA TYR A 284 8.60 5.00 19.69
C TYR A 284 7.68 5.81 18.76
N LEU A 285 7.54 7.12 18.98
CA LEU A 285 6.70 7.98 18.15
C LEU A 285 7.16 8.05 16.69
N GLN A 286 8.47 8.03 16.43
CA GLN A 286 9.00 7.99 15.07
C GLN A 286 8.73 6.64 14.38
N VAL A 287 8.88 5.52 15.10
CA VAL A 287 8.54 4.19 14.57
C VAL A 287 7.03 4.11 14.29
N ALA A 288 6.20 4.57 15.23
CA ALA A 288 4.75 4.63 15.05
C ALA A 288 4.34 5.47 13.84
N THR A 289 4.98 6.63 13.63
CA THR A 289 4.73 7.49 12.46
C THR A 289 5.10 6.78 11.16
N LYS A 290 6.24 6.08 11.14
CA LYS A 290 6.68 5.32 9.96
C LYS A 290 5.63 4.27 9.59
N ASN A 291 5.23 3.45 10.55
CA ASN A 291 4.26 2.38 10.32
C ASN A 291 2.89 2.95 9.89
N ALA A 292 2.42 3.99 10.58
CA ALA A 292 1.18 4.67 10.24
C ALA A 292 1.17 5.25 8.82
N LEU A 293 2.31 5.75 8.33
CA LEU A 293 2.43 6.23 6.95
C LEU A 293 2.44 5.11 5.91
N GLU A 294 2.98 3.93 6.22
CA GLU A 294 2.91 2.76 5.33
C GLU A 294 1.48 2.19 5.28
N ASP A 295 0.78 2.12 6.42
CA ASP A 295 -0.63 1.70 6.48
C ASP A 295 -1.53 2.71 5.75
N ALA A 296 -1.31 4.01 5.98
CA ALA A 296 -2.01 5.06 5.25
C ALA A 296 -1.73 4.98 3.74
N ARG A 297 -0.53 4.58 3.34
CA ARG A 297 -0.21 4.41 1.92
C ARG A 297 -1.11 3.37 1.28
N ASP A 298 -1.12 2.17 1.86
CA ASP A 298 -1.90 1.03 1.39
C ASP A 298 -3.39 1.41 1.28
N GLU A 299 -3.94 1.99 2.35
CA GLU A 299 -5.33 2.48 2.40
C GLU A 299 -5.63 3.57 1.35
N ILE A 300 -4.72 4.54 1.13
CA ILE A 300 -4.92 5.57 0.10
C ILE A 300 -4.98 4.92 -1.28
N LEU A 301 -4.05 4.01 -1.59
CA LEU A 301 -3.97 3.36 -2.90
C LEU A 301 -5.19 2.49 -3.17
N ALA A 302 -5.60 1.67 -2.21
CA ALA A 302 -6.83 0.86 -2.27
C ALA A 302 -8.08 1.75 -2.40
N SER A 303 -8.18 2.83 -1.61
CA SER A 303 -9.29 3.79 -1.70
C SER A 303 -9.38 4.47 -3.07
N LEU A 304 -8.25 4.79 -3.70
CA LEU A 304 -8.23 5.39 -5.04
C LEU A 304 -8.71 4.42 -6.11
N ILE A 305 -8.26 3.15 -6.07
CA ILE A 305 -8.74 2.08 -6.96
C ILE A 305 -10.24 1.85 -6.77
N GLY A 306 -10.70 1.78 -5.52
CA GLY A 306 -12.11 1.76 -5.14
C GLY A 306 -12.86 3.05 -5.45
N GLY A 307 -12.33 3.98 -6.23
CA GLY A 307 -13.07 5.13 -6.78
C GLY A 307 -13.30 6.29 -5.80
N ARG A 308 -12.73 6.25 -4.59
CA ARG A 308 -12.88 7.34 -3.62
C ARG A 308 -12.08 8.57 -4.04
N ASN A 309 -12.66 9.75 -3.82
CA ASN A 309 -11.95 11.01 -4.09
C ASN A 309 -10.93 11.33 -2.98
N PRO A 310 -9.81 12.03 -3.28
CA PRO A 310 -8.77 12.28 -2.27
C PRO A 310 -9.20 13.11 -1.04
N GLY A 311 -10.27 13.92 -1.13
CA GLY A 311 -10.78 14.67 0.02
C GLY A 311 -11.43 13.75 1.04
N GLY A 312 -12.34 12.88 0.59
CA GLY A 312 -12.96 11.88 1.45
C GLY A 312 -11.98 10.81 1.95
N ILE A 313 -10.86 10.57 1.25
CA ILE A 313 -9.76 9.74 1.78
C ILE A 313 -9.09 10.46 2.96
N PHE A 314 -8.75 11.74 2.80
CA PHE A 314 -8.10 12.51 3.86
C PHE A 314 -8.93 12.54 5.14
N GLU A 315 -10.23 12.87 5.02
CA GLU A 315 -11.16 12.90 6.16
C GLU A 315 -11.20 11.55 6.88
N LYS A 316 -11.33 10.44 6.14
CA LYS A 316 -11.31 9.09 6.72
C LYS A 316 -10.03 8.82 7.51
N LEU A 317 -8.86 9.21 7.00
CA LEU A 317 -7.56 8.94 7.62
C LEU A 317 -7.23 9.79 8.86
N ILE A 318 -8.02 10.82 9.17
CA ILE A 318 -7.75 11.73 10.30
C ILE A 318 -8.89 11.84 11.31
N VAL A 319 -10.07 11.31 10.98
CA VAL A 319 -11.22 11.27 11.89
C VAL A 319 -11.02 10.17 12.91
N VAL A 320 -11.09 10.57 14.18
CA VAL A 320 -11.24 9.66 15.32
C VAL A 320 -12.75 9.52 15.52
N ASP A 321 -13.30 8.33 15.27
CA ASP A 321 -14.73 8.11 15.54
C ASP A 321 -14.99 8.07 17.05
N VAL A 322 -16.24 8.15 17.47
CA VAL A 322 -16.70 8.27 18.88
C VAL A 322 -16.21 7.08 19.75
N ASP A 323 -15.85 5.95 19.14
CA ASP A 323 -15.28 4.77 19.79
C ASP A 323 -13.75 4.61 19.62
N GLY A 324 -13.07 5.63 19.09
CA GLY A 324 -11.62 5.81 19.25
C GLY A 324 -10.68 5.15 18.23
N GLU A 325 -11.15 4.47 17.18
CA GLU A 325 -10.33 4.05 16.03
C GLU A 325 -11.13 4.27 14.72
N TYR A 326 -10.58 4.36 13.51
CA TYR A 326 -10.22 3.18 12.68
C TYR A 326 -9.10 3.42 11.67
N TYR A 327 -8.87 4.67 11.25
CA TYR A 327 -8.01 4.99 10.12
C TYR A 327 -6.99 6.11 10.39
N ASP A 328 -7.07 6.77 11.56
CA ASP A 328 -5.90 7.47 12.11
C ASP A 328 -4.94 6.41 12.66
N PHE A 329 -4.15 5.81 11.76
CA PHE A 329 -3.20 4.75 12.10
C PHE A 329 -2.17 5.18 13.16
N PHE A 330 -1.92 6.49 13.29
CA PHE A 330 -1.07 7.02 14.35
C PHE A 330 -1.78 7.02 15.71
N TYR A 331 -3.08 7.30 15.74
CA TYR A 331 -3.85 7.38 16.99
C TYR A 331 -3.88 6.05 17.78
N ARG A 332 -3.78 4.89 17.11
CA ARG A 332 -3.63 3.58 17.79
C ARG A 332 -2.39 3.54 18.70
N SER A 333 -1.28 4.08 18.21
CA SER A 333 -0.03 4.17 18.99
C SER A 333 -0.12 5.27 20.05
N TYR A 334 -0.86 6.34 19.76
CA TYR A 334 -1.13 7.45 20.67
C TYR A 334 -1.92 6.99 21.91
N SER A 335 -3.04 6.29 21.72
CA SER A 335 -3.95 5.87 22.79
C SER A 335 -3.29 4.86 23.73
N LYS A 336 -2.47 3.96 23.19
CA LYS A 336 -1.64 3.03 23.97
C LYS A 336 -0.64 3.80 24.84
N LEU A 337 0.10 4.72 24.25
CA LEU A 337 1.09 5.51 24.97
C LEU A 337 0.45 6.41 26.04
N GLU A 338 -0.71 7.01 25.76
CA GLU A 338 -1.45 7.85 26.72
C GLU A 338 -1.80 7.09 28.01
N LYS A 339 -2.19 5.81 27.89
CA LYS A 339 -2.43 4.92 29.04
C LYS A 339 -1.14 4.64 29.82
N GLU A 340 -0.03 4.39 29.12
CA GLU A 340 1.26 4.05 29.74
C GLU A 340 1.90 5.23 30.49
N ILE A 341 1.84 6.43 29.91
CA ILE A 341 2.50 7.64 30.46
C ILE A 341 1.76 8.23 31.67
N SER A 342 0.58 7.72 32.01
CA SER A 342 -0.18 8.16 33.19
C SER A 342 0.59 7.96 34.50
N SER A 343 1.56 7.04 34.51
CA SER A 343 2.44 6.75 35.63
C SER A 343 3.73 7.60 35.68
N TYR A 344 3.97 8.46 34.68
CA TYR A 344 5.25 9.15 34.52
C TYR A 344 5.31 10.45 35.33
N PRO A 345 6.52 10.95 35.67
CA PRO A 345 6.69 12.25 36.31
C PRO A 345 6.05 13.38 35.48
N GLU A 346 5.39 14.34 36.15
CA GLU A 346 4.55 15.36 35.51
C GLU A 346 5.29 16.19 34.45
N ALA A 347 6.56 16.56 34.70
CA ALA A 347 7.37 17.29 33.72
C ALA A 347 7.63 16.45 32.45
N SER A 348 7.94 15.17 32.60
CA SER A 348 8.14 14.24 31.48
C SER A 348 6.83 13.97 30.74
N LYS A 349 5.74 13.80 31.48
CA LYS A 349 4.39 13.59 30.93
C LYS A 349 3.96 14.76 30.05
N ASN A 350 4.10 16.00 30.52
CA ASN A 350 3.75 17.19 29.73
C ASN A 350 4.59 17.32 28.45
N PHE A 351 5.89 17.05 28.54
CA PHE A 351 6.75 16.99 27.35
C PHE A 351 6.28 15.92 26.36
N ILE A 352 5.97 14.71 26.85
CA ILE A 352 5.55 13.59 26.01
C ILE A 352 4.22 13.90 25.32
N ILE A 353 3.23 14.43 26.04
CA ILE A 353 1.94 14.83 25.47
C ILE A 353 2.13 15.86 24.35
N GLN A 354 3.01 16.84 24.56
CA GLN A 354 3.33 17.83 23.52
C GLN A 354 3.99 17.16 22.31
N ALA A 355 4.99 16.28 22.52
CA ALA A 355 5.65 15.55 21.45
C ALA A 355 4.68 14.66 20.65
N MET A 356 3.71 14.03 21.32
CA MET A 356 2.64 13.24 20.69
C MET A 356 1.76 14.11 19.78
N ARG A 357 1.34 15.30 20.26
CA ARG A 357 0.54 16.26 19.48
C ARG A 357 1.30 16.77 18.25
N ASP A 358 2.56 17.17 18.42
CA ASP A 358 3.40 17.67 17.33
C ASP A 358 3.64 16.59 16.27
N THR A 359 3.87 15.35 16.71
CA THR A 359 4.06 14.20 15.82
C THR A 359 2.79 13.90 15.03
N ARG A 360 1.61 13.91 15.68
CA ARG A 360 0.32 13.73 14.99
C ARG A 360 0.09 14.82 13.94
N MET A 361 0.39 16.08 14.25
CA MET A 361 0.27 17.18 13.29
C MET A 361 1.24 17.03 12.10
N LYS A 362 2.47 16.54 12.34
CA LYS A 362 3.42 16.20 11.27
C LYS A 362 2.84 15.11 10.35
N TYR A 363 2.26 14.05 10.93
CA TYR A 363 1.59 12.98 10.18
C TYR A 363 0.44 13.51 9.31
N ILE A 364 -0.48 14.28 9.89
CA ILE A 364 -1.62 14.87 9.17
C ILE A 364 -1.15 15.77 8.00
N ASN A 365 -0.13 16.60 8.22
CA ASN A 365 0.42 17.46 7.17
C ASN A 365 1.06 16.64 6.03
N ILE A 366 1.75 15.54 6.35
CA ILE A 366 2.29 14.62 5.34
C ILE A 366 1.14 14.06 4.48
N LEU A 367 0.06 13.57 5.09
CA LEU A 367 -1.10 13.04 4.36
C LEU A 367 -1.74 14.10 3.45
N TRP A 368 -1.97 15.31 3.98
CA TRP A 368 -2.57 16.42 3.23
C TRP A 368 -1.77 16.76 1.97
N ARG A 369 -0.45 16.96 2.12
CA ARG A 369 0.43 17.29 1.00
C ARG A 369 0.49 16.16 -0.03
N SER A 370 0.46 14.91 0.43
CA SER A 370 0.56 13.72 -0.41
C SER A 370 -0.72 13.48 -1.22
N LEU A 371 -1.91 13.64 -0.63
CA LEU A 371 -3.17 13.62 -1.37
C LEU A 371 -3.31 14.84 -2.31
N GLY A 372 -2.72 15.97 -1.96
CA GLY A 372 -2.52 17.08 -2.89
C GLY A 372 -1.67 16.70 -4.11
N ALA A 373 -0.64 15.89 -3.91
CA ALA A 373 0.21 15.36 -4.99
C ALA A 373 -0.55 14.39 -5.90
N VAL A 374 -1.39 13.51 -5.33
CA VAL A 374 -2.31 12.62 -6.09
C VAL A 374 -3.17 13.43 -7.06
N LYS A 375 -3.81 14.51 -6.57
CA LYS A 375 -4.63 15.39 -7.42
C LYS A 375 -3.80 16.01 -8.56
N LYS A 376 -2.55 16.40 -8.29
CA LYS A 376 -1.66 16.98 -9.31
C LYS A 376 -1.25 15.96 -10.38
N ILE A 377 -0.82 14.76 -9.99
CA ILE A 377 -0.42 13.70 -10.92
C ILE A 377 -1.61 13.28 -11.79
N LYS A 378 -2.81 13.11 -11.20
CA LYS A 378 -4.03 12.81 -11.97
C LYS A 378 -4.34 13.89 -13.01
N LYS A 379 -4.17 15.17 -12.66
CA LYS A 379 -4.31 16.30 -13.60
C LYS A 379 -3.27 16.30 -14.73
N MET A 380 -2.17 15.56 -14.62
CA MET A 380 -1.17 15.40 -15.70
C MET A 380 -1.58 14.37 -16.75
N GLY A 381 -2.68 13.63 -16.53
CA GLY A 381 -3.24 12.68 -17.50
C GLY A 381 -3.00 11.21 -17.18
N PHE A 382 -2.45 10.89 -15.99
CA PHE A 382 -2.38 9.53 -15.50
C PHE A 382 -3.79 9.02 -15.13
N SER A 383 -4.11 7.81 -15.56
CA SER A 383 -5.27 7.06 -15.07
C SER A 383 -5.09 6.70 -13.58
N THR A 384 -6.17 6.30 -12.91
CA THR A 384 -6.10 5.86 -11.51
C THR A 384 -5.15 4.68 -11.33
N LYS A 385 -5.20 3.68 -12.22
CA LYS A 385 -4.31 2.50 -12.19
C LYS A 385 -2.84 2.89 -12.33
N GLU A 386 -2.50 3.74 -13.31
CA GLU A 386 -1.12 4.21 -13.52
C GLU A 386 -0.61 5.05 -12.35
N LEU A 387 -1.46 5.90 -11.77
CA LEU A 387 -1.12 6.69 -10.59
C LEU A 387 -0.87 5.78 -9.38
N VAL A 388 -1.72 4.79 -9.15
CA VAL A 388 -1.59 3.85 -8.03
C VAL A 388 -0.32 3.01 -8.18
N ALA A 389 -0.07 2.46 -9.36
CA ALA A 389 1.16 1.73 -9.65
C ALA A 389 2.41 2.58 -9.40
N LEU A 390 2.40 3.84 -9.85
CA LEU A 390 3.52 4.77 -9.65
C LEU A 390 3.79 5.07 -8.17
N LEU A 391 2.73 5.24 -7.38
CA LEU A 391 2.82 5.62 -5.97
C LEU A 391 3.05 4.41 -5.03
N THR A 392 2.76 3.20 -5.48
CA THR A 392 3.02 1.94 -4.76
C THR A 392 4.49 1.86 -4.33
N TRP A 393 5.39 2.24 -5.23
CA TRP A 393 6.84 2.17 -5.03
C TRP A 393 7.44 3.36 -4.27
N GLU A 394 6.63 4.35 -3.90
CA GLU A 394 7.11 5.60 -3.31
C GLU A 394 6.56 5.80 -1.90
N PRO A 395 7.39 6.23 -0.92
CA PRO A 395 6.91 6.66 0.38
C PRO A 395 5.94 7.82 0.24
N VAL A 396 4.88 7.84 1.05
CA VAL A 396 3.86 8.90 1.06
C VAL A 396 4.50 10.28 1.15
N ILE A 397 5.46 10.46 2.05
CA ILE A 397 6.19 11.73 2.25
C ILE A 397 6.91 12.25 0.99
N ARG A 398 7.23 11.39 0.01
CA ARG A 398 7.92 11.75 -1.23
C ARG A 398 6.98 12.06 -2.39
N TRP A 399 5.71 11.72 -2.30
CA TRP A 399 4.75 11.96 -3.38
C TRP A 399 4.70 13.42 -3.86
N PRO A 400 4.76 14.45 -2.98
CA PRO A 400 4.82 15.84 -3.43
C PRO A 400 6.04 16.15 -4.29
N ARG A 401 7.20 15.58 -3.93
CA ARG A 401 8.44 15.75 -4.69
C ARG A 401 8.36 15.02 -6.03
N LEU A 402 7.85 13.79 -6.04
CA LEU A 402 7.65 13.01 -7.25
C LEU A 402 6.72 13.76 -8.23
N ALA A 403 5.58 14.26 -7.74
CA ALA A 403 4.65 15.04 -8.56
C ALA A 403 5.33 16.28 -9.17
N GLN A 404 6.19 16.98 -8.43
CA GLN A 404 6.93 18.12 -8.96
C GLN A 404 7.96 17.69 -10.02
N GLN A 405 8.66 16.57 -9.81
CA GLN A 405 9.63 16.05 -10.78
C GLN A 405 8.95 15.64 -12.09
N ILE A 406 7.79 14.98 -12.01
CA ILE A 406 6.97 14.62 -13.18
C ILE A 406 6.49 15.87 -13.90
N LYS A 407 6.01 16.87 -13.16
CA LYS A 407 5.59 18.15 -13.73
C LYS A 407 6.70 18.78 -14.56
N ASN A 408 7.89 18.93 -13.98
CA ASN A 408 9.07 19.52 -14.62
C ASN A 408 9.59 18.72 -15.84
N LEU A 409 9.17 17.46 -15.98
CA LEU A 409 9.59 16.60 -17.08
C LEU A 409 8.61 16.64 -18.25
N ILE A 410 7.33 16.85 -17.95
CA ILE A 410 6.24 16.86 -18.93
C ILE A 410 6.00 18.27 -19.50
N GLU A 411 6.21 19.31 -18.68
CA GLU A 411 6.23 20.73 -19.08
C GLU A 411 7.64 21.10 -19.55
#